data_AF-A0A657EXB8-F1
#
_entry.id   AF-A0A657EXB8-F1
#
_cell.length_a   1.000
_cell.length_b   1.000
_cell.length_c   1.000
_cell.angle_alpha   90.00
_cell.angle_beta   90.00
_cell.angle_gamma   90.00
#
_symmetry.space_group_name_H-M   'P 1'
#
loop_
_entity.id
_entity.type
_entity.pdbx_description
1 polymer ?
#
loop_
_entity_poly.entity_id
_entity_poly.type
_entity_poly.pdbx_seq_one_letter_code
_entity_poly.pdbx_strand_id
1 'polypeptide(L)' 'MGLYDKYARLAGERLQFSDNGLTPFGTCIDEVYSATEGRIGNKKVILAGTNNYLGLTFNHDAISEG' A
#
# COMPACT_ATOMS: atom_id res chain seq x y z
N MET A 1 -7.75 -17.61 28.83
CA MET A 1 -7.19 -17.09 27.56
C MET A 1 -8.30 -16.39 26.80
N GLY A 2 -8.15 -15.10 26.51
CA GLY A 2 -9.03 -14.37 25.62
C GLY A 2 -8.85 -14.81 24.17
N LEU A 3 -9.85 -14.53 23.33
CA LEU A 3 -9.84 -14.89 21.89
C LEU A 3 -8.60 -14.36 21.15
N TYR A 4 -8.06 -13.22 21.60
CA TYR A 4 -6.94 -12.54 20.96
C TYR A 4 -5.55 -12.94 21.48
N ASP A 5 -5.45 -13.71 22.57
CA ASP A 5 -4.16 -14.02 23.21
C ASP A 5 -3.19 -14.72 22.25
N LYS A 6 -3.71 -15.53 21.33
CA LYS A 6 -2.92 -16.22 20.29
C LYS A 6 -2.18 -15.27 19.34
N TYR A 7 -2.57 -14.00 19.27
CA TYR A 7 -1.96 -12.98 18.41
C TYR A 7 -0.91 -12.14 19.13
N ALA A 8 -0.68 -12.33 20.44
CA ALA A 8 0.28 -11.53 21.21
C ALA A 8 1.69 -11.52 20.59
N ARG A 9 2.14 -12.66 20.06
CA ARG A 9 3.41 -12.77 19.32
C ARG A 9 3.44 -11.88 18.07
N LEU A 10 2.39 -11.94 17.24
CA LEU A 10 2.30 -11.16 16.00
C LEU A 10 2.20 -9.65 16.29
N ALA A 11 1.51 -9.27 17.37
CA ALA A 11 1.45 -7.88 17.81
C ALA A 11 2.84 -7.36 18.24
N GLY A 12 3.60 -8.18 18.98
CA GLY A 12 4.98 -7.87 19.35
C GLY A 12 5.90 -7.71 18.14
N GLU A 13 5.83 -8.62 17.17
CA GLU A 13 6.63 -8.55 15.93
C GLU A 13 6.29 -7.31 15.10
N ARG A 14 5.00 -6.95 14.98
CA ARG A 14 4.58 -5.75 14.26
C ARG A 14 5.17 -4.45 14.86
N LEU A 15 5.25 -4.37 16.18
CA LEU A 15 5.83 -3.20 16.86
C LEU A 15 7.29 -2.97 16.46
N GLN A 16 8.06 -4.03 16.21
CA GLN A 16 9.45 -3.92 15.75
C GLN A 16 9.60 -3.24 14.37
N PHE A 17 8.53 -3.22 13.56
CA PHE A 17 8.52 -2.55 12.25
C PHE A 17 7.97 -1.12 12.30
N SER A 18 7.62 -0.60 13.48
CA SER A 18 6.92 0.69 13.62
C SER A 18 7.86 1.90 13.77
N ASP A 19 9.14 1.70 14.09
CA ASP A 19 10.09 2.79 14.41
C ASP A 19 10.57 3.63 13.21
N ASN A 20 10.37 3.17 11.97
CA ASN A 20 11.00 3.77 10.79
C ASN A 20 10.10 4.71 9.96
N GLY A 21 8.91 5.06 10.45
CA GLY A 21 7.96 5.99 9.80
C GLY A 21 7.29 5.49 8.52
N LEU A 22 7.91 4.55 7.80
CA LEU A 22 7.35 3.77 6.70
C LEU A 22 7.26 2.31 7.15
N THR A 23 6.04 1.86 7.41
CA THR A 23 5.77 0.45 7.69
C THR A 23 5.50 -0.28 6.38
N PRO A 24 5.98 -1.51 6.17
CA PRO A 24 5.60 -2.31 5.01
C PRO A 24 4.12 -2.75 5.06
N PHE A 25 3.46 -2.62 6.22
CA PHE A 25 2.09 -3.02 6.42
C PHE A 25 1.17 -1.81 6.48
N GLY A 26 0.21 -1.74 5.56
CA GLY A 26 -0.77 -0.65 5.56
C GLY A 26 -0.21 0.69 5.08
N THR A 27 0.85 0.68 4.28
CA THR A 27 1.31 1.86 3.55
C THR A 27 0.16 2.46 2.75
N CYS A 28 -0.21 3.69 3.07
CA CYS A 28 -1.20 4.44 2.31
C CYS A 28 -0.55 5.01 1.05
N ILE A 29 -1.20 4.83 -0.10
CA ILE A 29 -0.90 5.59 -1.32
C ILE A 29 -1.86 6.78 -1.30
N ASP A 30 -1.35 7.97 -0.98
CA ASP A 30 -2.16 9.16 -0.78
C ASP A 30 -2.75 9.70 -2.09
N GLU A 31 -1.98 9.63 -3.17
CA GLU A 31 -2.38 10.03 -4.52
C GLU A 31 -1.80 9.05 -5.55
N VAL A 32 -2.56 8.79 -6.62
CA VAL A 32 -2.12 8.00 -7.77
C VAL A 32 -2.10 8.90 -8.99
N TYR A 33 -0.92 9.12 -9.56
CA TYR A 33 -0.73 10.05 -10.69
C TYR A 33 -0.78 9.34 -12.04
N SER A 34 -0.33 8.09 -12.09
CA SER A 34 -0.35 7.24 -13.28
C SER A 34 -0.32 5.76 -12.87
N ALA A 35 -0.29 4.86 -13.86
CA ALA A 35 -0.14 3.43 -13.63
C ALA A 35 1.14 3.07 -12.83
N THR A 36 2.16 3.93 -12.86
CA THR A 36 3.50 3.67 -12.30
C THR A 36 3.99 4.73 -11.32
N GLU A 37 3.25 5.82 -11.09
CA GLU A 37 3.65 6.89 -10.18
C GLU A 37 2.52 7.26 -9.21
N GLY A 38 2.89 7.55 -7.97
CA GLY A 38 1.98 8.03 -6.94
C GLY A 38 2.72 8.79 -5.83
N ARG A 39 2.04 9.03 -4.72
CA ARG A 39 2.59 9.70 -3.54
C ARG A 39 2.34 8.89 -2.27
N ILE A 40 3.38 8.81 -1.43
CA ILE A 40 3.32 8.26 -0.08
C ILE A 40 3.92 9.31 0.87
N GLY A 41 3.11 9.81 1.80
CA GLY A 41 3.41 11.00 2.60
C GLY A 41 3.76 12.18 1.70
N ASN A 42 4.94 12.75 1.90
CA ASN A 42 5.41 13.90 1.11
C ASN A 42 6.32 13.49 -0.07
N LYS A 43 6.38 12.21 -0.42
CA LYS A 43 7.30 11.69 -1.44
C LYS A 43 6.55 11.20 -2.67
N LYS A 44 6.93 11.70 -3.85
CA LYS A 44 6.59 11.08 -5.13
C LYS A 44 7.38 9.77 -5.27
N VAL A 45 6.71 8.69 -5.63
CA VAL A 45 7.28 7.34 -5.69
C VAL A 45 6.91 6.62 -6.97
N ILE A 46 7.75 5.65 -7.36
CA ILE A 46 7.43 4.67 -8.40
C ILE A 46 6.63 3.53 -7.78
N LEU A 47 5.51 3.18 -8.38
CA LEU A 47 4.61 2.11 -7.97
C LEU A 47 5.05 0.77 -8.59
N ALA A 48 6.09 0.16 -8.02
CA ALA A 48 6.65 -1.12 -8.49
C ALA A 48 6.12 -2.37 -7.75
N GLY A 49 5.09 -2.21 -6.91
CA GLY A 49 4.50 -3.29 -6.10
C GLY A 49 3.02 -3.52 -6.35
N THR A 50 2.52 -3.15 -7.54
CA THR A 50 1.11 -3.28 -7.91
C THR A 50 0.90 -4.47 -8.85
N ASN A 51 -0.34 -4.95 -8.93
CA ASN A 51 -0.75 -5.95 -9.93
C ASN A 51 -1.29 -5.29 -11.21
N ASN A 52 -0.96 -4.02 -11.47
CA ASN A 52 -1.41 -3.29 -12.64
C ASN A 52 -0.55 -3.61 -13.87
N TYR A 53 -0.51 -4.89 -14.25
CA TYR A 53 0.46 -5.42 -15.22
C TYR A 53 0.37 -4.79 -16.61
N LEU A 54 -0.85 -4.41 -17.03
CA LEU A 54 -1.12 -3.82 -18.35
C LEU A 54 -1.30 -2.30 -18.29
N GLY A 55 -1.21 -1.69 -17.09
CA GLY A 55 -1.40 -0.25 -16.92
C GLY A 55 -2.82 0.25 -17.22
N LEU A 56 -3.82 -0.64 -17.23
CA LEU A 56 -5.17 -0.31 -17.72
C LEU A 56 -5.98 0.56 -16.75
N THR A 57 -5.56 0.72 -15.51
CA THR A 57 -6.27 1.55 -14.52
C THR A 57 -6.33 3.04 -14.90
N PHE A 58 -5.52 3.49 -15.88
CA PHE A 58 -5.57 4.84 -16.47
C PHE A 58 -5.90 4.82 -17.96
N ASN A 59 -6.31 3.68 -18.52
CA ASN A 59 -6.72 3.60 -19.91
C ASN A 59 -8.04 4.36 -20.10
N HIS A 60 -8.09 5.25 -21.10
CA HIS A 60 -9.24 6.13 -21.34
C HIS A 60 -10.52 5.34 -21.64
N ASP A 61 -10.43 4.33 -22.52
CA ASP A 61 -11.59 3.55 -22.95
C ASP A 61 -12.14 2.74 -21.77
N ALA A 62 -11.26 2.07 -21.02
CA ALA A 62 -11.62 1.31 -19.82
C ALA A 62 -12.30 2.17 -18.74
N ILE A 63 -11.88 3.43 -18.58
CA ILE A 63 -12.53 4.38 -17.66
C ILE A 63 -13.89 4.83 -18.21
N SER A 64 -14.00 5.07 -19.52
CA SER A 64 -15.25 5.53 -20.14
C SER A 64 -16.35 4.48 -20.17
N GLU A 65 -16.00 3.20 -20.14
CA GLU A 65 -16.94 2.07 -20.20
C GLU A 65 -17.36 1.53 -18.81
N GLY A 66 -16.68 1.92 -17.72
CA GLY A 66 -16.93 1.44 -16.36
C GLY A 66 -17.90 2.30 -15.57
#